data_AF-A0A1G7R366-F1
#
_entry.id   AF-A0A1G7R366-F1
#
_cell.length_a   1.000
_cell.length_b   1.000
_cell.length_c   1.000
_cell.angle_alpha   90.00
_cell.angle_beta   90.00
_cell.angle_gamma   90.00
#
_symmetry.space_group_name_H-M   'P 1'
#
loop_
_entity.id
_entity.type
_entity.pdbx_description
1 polymer ?
#
loop_
_entity_poly.entity_id
_entity_poly.type
_entity_poly.pdbx_seq_one_letter_code
_entity_poly.pdbx_strand_id
1 'polypeptide(L)'
;MRTKFYFILLVLACFLLNAQALQTGNYTSSDGNYTVSIEQSGDEISLIEPNKSNIYKKTTSDYYYNTEPKYNTYYIRLVGNNKFYSGKNDGNEFLFTLSSTNPSETIESVDNCPLYDKYLKLSQEDPVEVQAWTFCGAAAIAKCTYNAEASQAYNKTIIAGLKAILEDQNRCPCEDVIPKSEWDAVPNY
;
A
#
# COMPACT_ATOMS: atom_id res chain seq x y z
N MET A 1 -59.03 30.74 -40.15
CA MET A 1 -58.37 31.30 -38.95
C MET A 1 -57.70 30.17 -38.17
N ARG A 2 -56.36 30.21 -38.15
CA ARG A 2 -55.35 29.54 -37.30
C ARG A 2 -55.73 28.33 -36.44
N THR A 3 -55.34 27.15 -36.93
CA THR A 3 -55.02 25.91 -36.21
C THR A 3 -53.86 26.16 -35.23
N LYS A 4 -54.02 25.84 -33.94
CA LYS A 4 -52.93 25.90 -32.95
C LYS A 4 -52.38 24.48 -32.73
N PHE A 5 -51.22 24.20 -33.33
CA PHE A 5 -50.36 23.08 -32.97
C PHE A 5 -49.60 23.46 -31.69
N TYR A 6 -49.85 22.74 -30.58
CA TYR A 6 -48.99 22.81 -29.40
C TYR A 6 -47.84 21.83 -29.58
N PHE A 7 -46.65 22.38 -29.86
CA PHE A 7 -45.39 21.65 -29.88
C PHE A 7 -44.96 21.44 -28.41
N ILE A 8 -45.13 20.23 -27.89
CA ILE A 8 -44.57 19.84 -26.58
C ILE A 8 -43.07 19.60 -26.80
N LEU A 9 -42.27 20.56 -26.34
CA LEU A 9 -40.81 20.45 -26.28
C LEU A 9 -40.45 19.52 -25.12
N LEU A 10 -40.25 18.22 -25.42
CA LEU A 10 -39.70 17.25 -24.48
C LEU A 10 -38.21 17.58 -24.28
N VAL A 11 -37.88 18.33 -23.23
CA VAL A 11 -36.51 18.55 -22.79
C VAL A 11 -35.98 17.23 -22.23
N LEU A 12 -35.37 16.44 -23.11
CA LEU A 12 -34.59 15.26 -22.75
C LEU A 12 -33.33 15.77 -22.03
N ALA A 13 -33.43 15.98 -20.73
CA ALA A 13 -32.27 16.19 -19.87
C ALA A 13 -31.50 14.86 -19.83
N CYS A 14 -30.58 14.68 -20.77
CA CYS A 14 -29.50 13.70 -20.65
C CYS A 14 -28.66 14.13 -19.45
N PHE A 15 -29.00 13.63 -18.26
CA PHE A 15 -28.03 13.54 -17.18
C PHE A 15 -26.93 12.64 -17.69
N LEU A 16 -25.82 13.24 -18.14
CA LEU A 16 -24.55 12.55 -18.28
C LEU A 16 -24.21 12.06 -16.86
N LEU A 17 -24.58 10.82 -16.56
CA LEU A 17 -23.97 10.03 -15.49
C LEU A 17 -22.49 9.95 -15.85
N ASN A 18 -21.73 10.95 -15.40
CA ASN A 18 -20.28 10.86 -15.38
C ASN A 18 -19.99 9.68 -14.47
N ALA A 19 -19.60 8.56 -15.07
CA ALA A 19 -19.03 7.45 -14.33
C ALA A 19 -17.95 8.04 -13.41
N GLN A 20 -18.03 7.75 -12.10
CA GLN A 20 -16.99 8.20 -11.20
C GLN A 20 -15.66 7.65 -11.71
N ALA A 21 -14.72 8.56 -11.95
CA ALA A 21 -13.36 8.23 -12.33
C ALA A 21 -12.44 8.70 -11.21
N LEU A 22 -11.48 7.84 -10.86
CA LEU A 22 -10.39 8.18 -9.98
C LEU A 22 -9.51 9.22 -10.67
N GLN A 23 -9.12 10.21 -9.89
CA GLN A 23 -8.08 11.15 -10.27
C GLN A 23 -6.75 10.41 -10.30
N THR A 24 -5.98 10.61 -11.38
CA THR A 24 -4.60 10.10 -11.46
C THR A 24 -3.74 10.66 -10.34
N GLY A 25 -2.92 9.80 -9.73
CA GLY A 25 -2.02 10.17 -8.66
C GLY A 25 -1.66 9.04 -7.72
N ASN A 26 -0.96 9.36 -6.64
CA ASN A 26 -0.60 8.42 -5.59
C ASN A 26 -1.71 8.36 -4.54
N TYR A 27 -2.03 7.15 -4.10
CA TYR A 27 -3.04 6.88 -3.10
C TYR A 27 -2.43 6.09 -1.97
N THR A 28 -2.65 6.56 -0.74
CA THR A 28 -2.13 5.93 0.47
C THR A 28 -3.28 5.26 1.22
N SER A 29 -3.02 4.03 1.66
CA SER A 29 -3.92 3.23 2.51
C SER A 29 -4.20 3.92 3.84
N SER A 30 -5.35 3.64 4.45
CA SER A 30 -5.81 4.29 5.68
C SER A 30 -4.96 3.97 6.92
N ASP A 31 -4.21 2.87 6.88
CA ASP A 31 -3.20 2.52 7.89
C ASP A 31 -1.82 3.11 7.58
N GLY A 32 -1.70 3.80 6.43
CA GLY A 32 -0.50 4.47 5.95
C GLY A 32 0.61 3.53 5.47
N ASN A 33 0.36 2.23 5.36
CA ASN A 33 1.41 1.22 5.15
C ASN A 33 1.78 0.99 3.71
N TYR A 34 0.96 1.53 2.82
CA TYR A 34 1.01 1.17 1.42
C TYR A 34 0.54 2.32 0.57
N THR A 35 1.36 2.69 -0.41
CA THR A 35 1.06 3.71 -1.40
C THR A 35 1.13 3.09 -2.79
N VAL A 36 0.15 3.40 -3.63
CA VAL A 36 0.06 2.92 -5.02
C VAL A 36 -0.19 4.11 -5.95
N SER A 37 0.33 4.06 -7.17
CA SER A 37 -0.01 5.03 -8.20
C SER A 37 -1.20 4.50 -8.98
N ILE A 38 -2.20 5.35 -9.18
CA ILE A 38 -3.40 5.04 -9.94
C ILE A 38 -3.41 5.87 -11.21
N GLU A 39 -3.66 5.19 -12.33
CA GLU A 39 -4.04 5.80 -13.60
C GLU A 39 -5.34 5.15 -14.07
N GLN A 40 -6.36 5.95 -14.40
CA GLN A 40 -7.61 5.43 -14.95
C GLN A 40 -7.79 5.87 -16.40
N SER A 41 -8.07 4.90 -17.27
CA SER A 41 -8.40 5.12 -18.68
C SER A 41 -9.73 4.42 -19.00
N GLY A 42 -10.81 5.20 -19.02
CA GLY A 42 -12.17 4.67 -19.21
C GLY A 42 -12.55 3.64 -18.16
N ASP A 43 -12.76 2.40 -18.62
CA ASP A 43 -13.19 1.26 -17.81
C ASP A 43 -12.01 0.43 -17.26
N GLU A 44 -10.78 0.92 -17.36
CA GLU A 44 -9.58 0.27 -16.83
C GLU A 44 -8.86 1.16 -15.83
N ILE A 45 -8.43 0.55 -14.72
CA ILE A 45 -7.58 1.16 -13.70
C ILE A 45 -6.25 0.42 -13.68
N SER A 46 -5.17 1.14 -13.94
CA SER A 46 -3.81 0.70 -13.68
C SER A 46 -3.46 1.03 -12.23
N LEU A 47 -3.19 0.00 -11.43
CA LEU A 47 -2.63 0.12 -10.09
C LEU A 47 -1.16 -0.26 -10.16
N ILE A 48 -0.31 0.71 -9.89
CA ILE A 48 1.14 0.62 -10.04
C ILE A 48 1.77 0.64 -8.65
N GLU A 49 2.52 -0.41 -8.38
CA GLU A 49 3.42 -0.62 -7.27
C GLU A 49 4.86 -0.50 -7.81
N PRO A 50 5.89 -0.37 -6.95
CA PRO A 50 7.26 -0.19 -7.42
C PRO A 50 7.75 -1.29 -8.39
N ASN A 51 7.36 -2.54 -8.12
CA ASN A 51 7.85 -3.71 -8.86
C ASN A 51 6.73 -4.40 -9.68
N LYS A 52 5.52 -3.84 -9.69
CA LYS A 52 4.36 -4.50 -10.29
C LYS A 52 3.33 -3.48 -10.76
N SER A 53 2.80 -3.68 -11.96
CA SER A 53 1.60 -2.98 -12.41
C SER A 53 0.50 -4.02 -12.63
N ASN A 54 -0.69 -3.74 -12.09
CA ASN A 54 -1.87 -4.58 -12.23
C ASN A 54 -2.96 -3.79 -12.94
N ILE A 55 -3.65 -4.43 -13.89
CA ILE A 55 -4.79 -3.84 -14.58
C ILE A 55 -6.08 -4.39 -13.96
N TYR A 56 -6.98 -3.50 -13.59
CA TYR A 56 -8.32 -3.81 -13.11
C TYR A 56 -9.35 -3.31 -14.12
N LYS A 57 -10.31 -4.16 -14.48
CA LYS A 57 -11.35 -3.84 -15.46
C LYS A 57 -12.71 -3.72 -14.81
N LYS A 58 -13.47 -2.71 -15.24
CA LYS A 58 -14.82 -2.44 -14.74
C LYS A 58 -15.75 -3.62 -14.99
N THR A 59 -16.54 -3.96 -13.97
CA THR A 59 -17.55 -5.03 -14.03
C THR A 59 -18.95 -4.53 -13.68
N THR A 60 -19.05 -3.59 -12.74
CA THR A 60 -20.28 -2.89 -12.36
C THR A 60 -20.00 -1.39 -12.25
N SER A 61 -20.96 -0.57 -11.82
CA SER A 61 -20.80 0.90 -11.77
C SER A 61 -19.54 1.34 -11.04
N ASP A 62 -19.21 0.65 -9.94
CA ASP A 62 -18.19 1.08 -9.00
C ASP A 62 -17.10 0.03 -8.74
N TYR A 63 -17.23 -1.19 -9.29
CA TYR A 63 -16.26 -2.28 -9.08
C TYR A 63 -15.42 -2.58 -10.32
N TYR A 64 -14.13 -2.70 -10.09
CA TYR A 64 -13.11 -3.10 -11.05
C TYR A 64 -12.38 -4.32 -10.50
N TYR A 65 -12.26 -5.39 -11.28
CA TYR A 65 -11.58 -6.62 -10.86
C TYR A 65 -10.30 -6.84 -11.65
N ASN A 66 -9.31 -7.46 -11.00
CA ASN A 66 -8.04 -7.76 -11.64
C ASN A 66 -8.24 -8.64 -12.89
N THR A 67 -7.55 -8.30 -13.98
CA THR A 67 -7.69 -9.01 -15.26
C THR A 67 -6.92 -10.33 -15.31
N GLU A 68 -5.91 -10.52 -14.46
CA GLU A 68 -5.17 -11.78 -14.39
C GLU A 68 -6.03 -12.87 -13.71
N PRO A 69 -6.26 -14.03 -14.34
CA PRO A 69 -7.12 -15.07 -13.81
C PRO A 69 -6.76 -15.53 -12.38
N LYS A 70 -5.46 -15.59 -12.05
CA LYS A 70 -4.99 -15.96 -10.71
C LYS A 70 -5.31 -14.92 -9.62
N TYR A 71 -5.68 -13.70 -10.00
CA TYR A 71 -5.95 -12.57 -9.10
C TYR A 71 -7.36 -11.98 -9.28
N ASN A 72 -8.25 -12.60 -10.06
CA ASN A 72 -9.57 -12.06 -10.36
C ASN A 72 -10.50 -11.92 -9.14
N THR A 73 -10.11 -12.42 -7.97
CA THR A 73 -10.80 -12.19 -6.69
C THR A 73 -10.46 -10.84 -6.05
N TYR A 74 -9.42 -10.15 -6.52
CA TYR A 74 -9.03 -8.83 -6.03
C TYR A 74 -9.78 -7.74 -6.78
N TYR A 75 -10.21 -6.71 -6.06
CA TYR A 75 -11.03 -5.63 -6.61
C TYR A 75 -10.58 -4.24 -6.15
N ILE A 76 -10.96 -3.25 -6.95
CA ILE A 76 -11.00 -1.83 -6.62
C ILE A 76 -12.46 -1.40 -6.65
N ARG A 77 -12.93 -0.76 -5.57
CA ARG A 77 -14.30 -0.24 -5.42
C ARG A 77 -14.27 1.26 -5.22
N LEU A 78 -14.81 2.00 -6.18
CA LEU A 78 -14.83 3.46 -6.15
C LEU A 78 -15.84 3.95 -5.12
N VAL A 79 -15.44 4.93 -4.32
CA VAL A 79 -16.32 5.62 -3.37
C VAL A 79 -16.23 7.15 -3.47
N GLY A 80 -15.34 7.63 -4.34
CA GLY A 80 -15.17 9.03 -4.70
C GLY A 80 -14.09 9.16 -5.77
N ASN A 81 -13.93 10.36 -6.33
CA ASN A 81 -12.89 10.62 -7.33
C ASN A 81 -11.47 10.62 -6.74
N ASN A 82 -11.33 10.68 -5.42
CA ASN A 82 -10.07 10.71 -4.70
C ASN A 82 -9.96 9.59 -3.65
N LYS A 83 -10.88 8.61 -3.70
CA LYS A 83 -10.96 7.52 -2.72
C LYS A 83 -11.49 6.24 -3.34
N PHE A 84 -10.88 5.12 -2.99
CA PHE A 84 -11.37 3.78 -3.33
C PHE A 84 -11.08 2.81 -2.19
N TYR A 85 -11.82 1.70 -2.17
CA TYR A 85 -11.46 0.53 -1.39
C TYR A 85 -10.77 -0.49 -2.28
N SER A 86 -9.73 -1.14 -1.77
CA SER A 86 -9.15 -2.32 -2.41
C SER A 86 -9.15 -3.49 -1.45
N GLY A 87 -9.40 -4.69 -1.97
CA GLY A 87 -9.52 -5.89 -1.17
C GLY A 87 -9.60 -7.14 -2.02
N LYS A 88 -9.80 -8.27 -1.34
CA LYS A 88 -10.10 -9.56 -1.94
C LYS A 88 -11.54 -9.93 -1.60
N ASN A 89 -12.24 -10.62 -2.50
CA ASN A 89 -13.52 -11.24 -2.18
C ASN A 89 -13.41 -12.02 -0.86
N ASP A 90 -14.37 -11.80 0.03
CA ASP A 90 -14.46 -12.40 1.37
C ASP A 90 -13.29 -12.07 2.32
N GLY A 91 -12.50 -11.04 2.01
CA GLY A 91 -11.41 -10.53 2.83
C GLY A 91 -11.67 -9.14 3.40
N ASN A 92 -10.70 -8.62 4.14
CA ASN A 92 -10.70 -7.23 4.57
C ASN A 92 -10.45 -6.31 3.37
N GLU A 93 -11.09 -5.15 3.40
CA GLU A 93 -10.82 -4.05 2.46
C GLU A 93 -10.09 -2.91 3.17
N PHE A 94 -9.23 -2.24 2.42
CA PHE A 94 -8.49 -1.08 2.88
C PHE A 94 -8.93 0.15 2.09
N LEU A 95 -9.18 1.24 2.80
CA LEU A 95 -9.48 2.53 2.18
C LEU A 95 -8.19 3.17 1.70
N PHE A 96 -8.18 3.62 0.46
CA PHE A 96 -7.11 4.38 -0.15
C PHE A 96 -7.60 5.80 -0.43
N THR A 97 -6.78 6.79 -0.07
CA THR A 97 -7.08 8.22 -0.31
C THR A 97 -5.93 8.85 -1.10
N LEU A 98 -6.28 9.69 -2.09
CA LEU A 98 -5.33 10.45 -2.90
C LEU A 98 -4.43 11.29 -1.99
N SER A 99 -3.13 11.04 -2.05
CA SER A 99 -2.09 11.73 -1.28
C SER A 99 -1.24 12.66 -2.15
N SER A 100 -1.11 12.39 -3.45
CA SER A 100 -0.40 13.26 -4.41
C SER A 100 -1.02 13.15 -5.80
N THR A 101 -1.08 14.26 -6.55
CA THR A 101 -1.56 14.27 -7.95
C THR A 101 -0.46 13.99 -8.97
N ASN A 102 0.78 13.79 -8.50
CA ASN A 102 1.93 13.45 -9.32
C ASN A 102 2.20 11.95 -9.22
N PRO A 103 1.81 11.13 -10.21
CA PRO A 103 1.98 9.67 -10.16
C PRO A 103 3.45 9.21 -10.22
N SER A 104 4.39 10.14 -10.35
CA SER A 104 5.83 9.90 -10.54
C SER A 104 6.69 10.24 -9.30
N GLU A 105 6.10 10.71 -8.20
CA GLU A 105 6.85 10.70 -6.93
C GLU A 105 7.08 9.23 -6.59
N THR A 106 8.33 8.80 -6.77
CA THR A 106 8.78 7.42 -6.71
C THR A 106 8.15 6.74 -5.51
N ILE A 107 7.24 5.79 -5.74
CA ILE A 107 6.88 4.85 -4.69
C ILE A 107 8.15 4.04 -4.48
N GLU A 108 8.85 4.30 -3.37
CA GLU A 108 10.15 3.69 -3.14
C GLU A 108 10.00 2.17 -3.15
N SER A 109 10.70 1.52 -4.08
CA SER A 109 10.83 0.07 -4.09
C SER A 109 11.62 -0.36 -2.86
N VAL A 110 11.25 -1.50 -2.28
CA VAL A 110 12.06 -2.20 -1.26
C VAL A 110 13.47 -2.51 -1.79
N ASP A 111 13.68 -2.51 -3.11
CA ASP A 111 14.98 -2.70 -3.76
C ASP A 111 16.00 -1.57 -3.46
N ASN A 112 15.58 -0.46 -2.85
CA ASN A 112 16.48 0.59 -2.35
C ASN A 112 16.48 0.65 -0.81
N CYS A 113 16.81 -0.47 -0.16
CA CYS A 113 16.97 -0.53 1.29
C CYS A 113 18.43 -0.83 1.71
N PRO A 114 19.33 0.18 1.76
CA PRO A 114 20.74 -0.02 2.07
C PRO A 114 21.01 -0.70 3.42
N LEU A 115 20.13 -0.47 4.40
CA LEU A 115 20.23 -1.13 5.71
C LEU A 115 19.89 -2.62 5.62
N TYR A 116 18.91 -3.00 4.79
CA TYR A 116 18.63 -4.42 4.55
C TYR A 116 19.83 -5.11 3.90
N ASP A 117 20.43 -4.51 2.87
CA ASP A 117 21.62 -5.07 2.21
C ASP A 117 22.79 -5.26 3.19
N LYS A 118 23.00 -4.29 4.09
CA LYS A 118 23.98 -4.40 5.17
C LYS A 118 23.71 -5.64 6.04
N TYR A 119 22.48 -5.84 6.50
CA TYR A 119 22.14 -6.96 7.39
C TYR A 119 22.08 -8.30 6.68
N LEU A 120 21.70 -8.33 5.40
CA LEU A 120 21.80 -9.50 4.56
C LEU A 120 23.26 -9.94 4.42
N LYS A 121 24.17 -9.00 4.15
CA LYS A 121 25.61 -9.30 4.09
C LYS A 121 26.14 -9.83 5.43
N LEU A 122 25.79 -9.19 6.56
CA LEU A 122 26.20 -9.68 7.88
C LEU A 122 25.68 -11.10 8.16
N SER A 123 24.44 -11.41 7.78
CA SER A 123 23.88 -12.77 7.93
C SER A 123 24.64 -13.85 7.13
N GLN A 124 25.37 -13.46 6.08
CA GLN A 124 26.17 -14.37 5.25
C GLN A 124 27.62 -14.48 5.74
N GLU A 125 28.16 -13.41 6.34
CA GLU A 125 29.57 -13.31 6.76
C GLU A 125 29.81 -13.71 8.23
N ASP A 126 28.80 -13.57 9.09
CA ASP A 126 28.88 -13.91 10.51
C ASP A 126 27.94 -15.08 10.84
N PRO A 127 28.45 -16.33 10.81
CA PRO A 127 27.66 -17.53 11.03
C PRO A 127 27.21 -17.71 12.49
N VAL A 128 27.75 -16.95 13.44
CA VAL A 128 27.40 -17.06 14.86
C VAL A 128 26.09 -16.32 15.14
N GLU A 129 25.95 -15.12 14.58
CA GLU A 129 24.83 -14.20 14.84
C GLU A 129 23.81 -14.14 13.69
N VAL A 130 23.81 -15.12 12.77
CA VAL A 130 22.94 -15.15 11.57
C VAL A 130 21.49 -14.82 11.88
N GLN A 131 20.96 -15.38 12.97
CA GLN A 131 19.58 -15.17 13.37
C GLN A 131 19.35 -13.71 13.75
N ALA A 132 20.22 -13.12 14.57
CA ALA A 132 20.15 -11.70 14.94
C ALA A 132 20.24 -10.79 13.71
N TRP A 133 21.15 -11.09 12.77
CA TRP A 133 21.26 -10.35 11.52
C TRP A 133 20.04 -10.48 10.63
N THR A 134 19.41 -11.66 10.59
CA THR A 134 18.15 -11.88 9.86
C THR A 134 17.01 -11.05 10.45
N PHE A 135 16.87 -11.02 11.79
CA PHE A 135 15.89 -10.15 12.46
C PHE A 135 16.15 -8.67 12.18
N CYS A 136 17.41 -8.23 12.22
CA CYS A 136 17.78 -6.86 11.86
C CYS A 136 17.47 -6.51 10.40
N GLY A 137 17.67 -7.45 9.47
CA GLY A 137 17.25 -7.30 8.08
C GLY A 137 15.73 -7.13 7.94
N ALA A 138 14.94 -7.91 8.69
CA ALA A 138 13.48 -7.76 8.70
C ALA A 138 13.04 -6.39 9.26
N ALA A 139 13.67 -5.89 10.32
CA ALA A 139 13.41 -4.55 10.82
C ALA A 139 13.83 -3.46 9.80
N ALA A 140 14.91 -3.68 9.05
CA ALA A 140 15.36 -2.75 8.01
C ALA A 140 14.35 -2.64 6.88
N ILE A 141 13.80 -3.78 6.43
CA ILE A 141 12.70 -3.80 5.45
C ILE A 141 11.49 -3.06 5.99
N ALA A 142 11.08 -3.31 7.24
CA ALA A 142 9.93 -2.64 7.84
C ALA A 142 10.10 -1.11 7.89
N LYS A 143 11.31 -0.64 8.22
CA LYS A 143 11.68 0.79 8.22
C LYS A 143 11.66 1.41 6.81
N CYS A 144 11.98 0.62 5.80
CA CYS A 144 12.00 1.07 4.41
C CYS A 144 10.62 1.05 3.75
N THR A 145 9.76 0.13 4.18
CA THR A 145 8.49 -0.17 3.49
C THR A 145 7.31 0.52 4.16
N TYR A 146 7.29 0.60 5.49
CA TYR A 146 6.16 1.11 6.25
C TYR A 146 6.40 2.56 6.70
N ASN A 147 5.30 3.25 7.04
CA ASN A 147 5.42 4.49 7.79
C ASN A 147 6.02 4.25 9.19
N ALA A 148 6.38 5.33 9.87
CA ALA A 148 7.05 5.25 11.18
C ALA A 148 6.24 4.49 12.24
N GLU A 149 4.92 4.69 12.31
CA GLU A 149 4.06 4.06 13.32
C GLU A 149 3.96 2.55 13.12
N ALA A 150 3.73 2.12 11.88
CA ALA A 150 3.63 0.70 11.58
C ALA A 150 4.98 -0.01 11.56
N SER A 151 6.04 0.67 11.14
CA SER A 151 7.42 0.18 11.32
C SER A 151 7.72 -0.07 12.80
N GLN A 152 7.39 0.89 13.67
CA GLN A 152 7.54 0.73 15.11
C GLN A 152 6.69 -0.43 15.67
N ALA A 153 5.44 -0.58 15.21
CA ALA A 153 4.57 -1.67 15.63
C ALA A 153 5.14 -3.04 15.22
N TYR A 154 5.67 -3.16 14.01
CA TYR A 154 6.34 -4.36 13.51
C TYR A 154 7.62 -4.65 14.31
N ASN A 155 8.43 -3.62 14.56
CA ASN A 155 9.68 -3.72 15.31
C ASN A 155 9.47 -4.25 16.73
N LYS A 156 8.33 -4.01 17.39
CA LYS A 156 8.05 -4.62 18.71
C LYS A 156 8.16 -6.15 18.70
N THR A 157 7.67 -6.79 17.64
CA THR A 157 7.75 -8.25 17.48
C THR A 157 9.18 -8.70 17.19
N ILE A 158 9.90 -7.93 16.38
CA ILE A 158 11.32 -8.20 16.06
C ILE A 158 12.18 -8.08 17.32
N ILE A 159 11.99 -7.02 18.12
CA ILE A 159 12.73 -6.80 19.37
C ILE A 159 12.47 -7.93 20.37
N ALA A 160 11.21 -8.35 20.52
CA ALA A 160 10.85 -9.50 21.34
C ALA A 160 11.61 -10.78 20.90
N GLY A 161 11.65 -11.05 19.59
CA GLY A 161 12.40 -12.17 19.03
C GLY A 161 13.91 -12.06 19.28
N LEU A 162 14.49 -10.89 19.05
CA LEU A 162 15.92 -10.61 19.30
C LEU A 162 16.28 -10.83 20.77
N LYS A 163 15.51 -10.28 21.71
CA LYS A 163 15.78 -10.43 23.16
C LYS A 163 15.67 -11.88 23.62
N ALA A 164 14.87 -12.71 22.95
CA ALA A 164 14.77 -14.12 23.28
C ALA A 164 15.98 -14.96 22.83
N ILE A 165 16.79 -14.48 21.88
CA ILE A 165 17.94 -15.22 21.32
C ILE A 165 19.30 -14.63 21.69
N LEU A 166 19.36 -13.35 22.08
CA LEU A 166 20.60 -12.67 22.43
C LEU A 166 21.04 -12.99 23.85
N GLU A 167 22.35 -13.19 24.03
CA GLU A 167 22.96 -13.33 25.36
C GLU A 167 22.91 -12.00 26.15
N ASP A 168 23.16 -10.87 25.48
CA ASP A 168 23.06 -9.53 26.07
C ASP A 168 21.80 -8.79 25.58
N GLN A 169 20.73 -8.89 26.36
CA GLN A 169 19.46 -8.23 26.06
C GLN A 169 19.49 -6.69 26.24
N ASN A 170 20.57 -6.13 26.80
CA ASN A 170 20.69 -4.67 26.96
C ASN A 170 21.26 -3.98 25.73
N ARG A 171 21.75 -4.75 24.75
CA ARG A 171 22.38 -4.24 23.53
C ARG A 171 21.58 -4.66 22.30
N CYS A 172 21.08 -3.67 21.57
CA CYS A 172 20.48 -3.94 20.27
C CYS A 172 21.59 -4.19 19.22
N PRO A 173 21.51 -5.27 18.42
CA PRO A 173 22.47 -5.54 17.36
C PRO A 173 22.35 -4.57 16.16
N CYS A 174 21.26 -3.80 16.06
CA CYS A 174 20.96 -2.94 14.92
C CYS A 174 20.32 -1.60 15.30
N GLU A 175 21.02 -0.79 16.10
CA GLU A 175 20.53 0.52 16.57
C GLU A 175 20.28 1.55 15.45
N ASP A 176 20.90 1.38 14.29
CA ASP A 176 20.65 2.20 13.09
C ASP A 176 19.29 1.90 12.43
N VAL A 177 18.71 0.73 12.72
CA VAL A 177 17.37 0.32 12.28
C VAL A 177 16.36 0.46 13.40
N ILE A 178 16.67 -0.07 14.59
CA ILE A 178 15.83 -0.08 15.79
C ILE A 178 16.42 0.90 16.79
N PRO A 179 15.89 2.14 16.91
CA PRO A 179 16.39 3.11 17.86
C PRO A 179 16.36 2.57 19.29
N LYS A 180 17.29 3.02 20.13
CA LYS A 180 17.37 2.64 21.54
C LYS A 180 16.03 2.84 22.29
N SER A 181 15.29 3.90 21.97
CA SER A 181 13.97 4.15 22.56
C SER A 181 12.94 3.06 22.23
N GLU A 182 13.01 2.44 21.05
CA GLU A 182 12.15 1.30 20.71
C GLU A 182 12.62 0.02 21.40
N TRP A 183 13.94 -0.21 21.46
CA TRP A 183 14.54 -1.35 22.14
C TRP A 183 14.20 -1.40 23.63
N ASP A 184 14.33 -0.26 24.31
CA ASP A 184 14.08 -0.12 25.74
C ASP A 184 12.57 -0.18 26.07
N ALA A 185 11.69 0.05 25.10
CA ALA A 185 10.23 0.00 25.28
C ALA A 185 9.66 -1.43 25.33
N VAL A 186 10.41 -2.43 24.85
CA VAL A 186 10.03 -3.85 24.96
C VAL A 186 10.77 -4.46 26.14
N PRO A 187 10.11 -5.12 27.10
CA PRO A 187 10.79 -5.72 28.26
C PRO A 187 11.80 -6.81 27.89
N ASN A 188 12.79 -7.00 28.76
CA ASN A 188 13.66 -8.18 28.73
C ASN A 188 12.90 -9.41 29.25
N TYR A 189 13.35 -10.60 28.87
CA TYR A 189 12.83 -11.90 29.32
C TYR A 189 13.73 -12.53 30.38
#